data_AF-A0A936DEW0-F1
#
_entry.id   AF-A0A936DEW0-F1
#
_cell.length_a   1.000
_cell.length_b   1.000
_cell.length_c   1.000
_cell.angle_alpha   90.00
_cell.angle_beta   90.00
_cell.angle_gamma   90.00
#
_symmetry.space_group_name_H-M   'P 1'
#
loop_
_entity.id
_entity.type
_entity.pdbx_description
1 polymer ?
#
loop_
_entity_poly.entity_id
_entity_poly.type
_entity_poly.pdbx_seq_one_letter_code
_entity_poly.pdbx_strand_id
1 'polypeptide(L)'
;MPSSAWLVGAYRLPDQTFTVDATPAPVSAVHAYLRHSTSALSLLQIVQDAIDDTGGPTSTVTILRNRRVRITFNSSADIAWSTATTLRDLLGFTQGDLSGSTTYTAASISPLLWSPGYLATPRTIFGVDGYSVDHQSIYKSDDGTEVYCAHYGSETWQGLEWQHIVPERLRVDDSSDGGGTFHEFWEQCAKLRRRFFYYESISEDDASTSNVTWTTGRGPYVMRAEADGDWYRRNVANAEVSSPLTLPLHQLAELS
;
A
#
# COMPACT_ATOMS: atom_id res chain seq x y z
N MET A 1 14.79 -7.45 -15.55
CA MET A 1 13.65 -6.64 -15.08
C MET A 1 14.07 -6.05 -13.73
N PRO A 2 13.93 -4.74 -13.50
CA PRO A 2 14.24 -4.17 -12.20
C PRO A 2 13.22 -4.67 -11.15
N SER A 3 13.70 -4.90 -9.93
CA SER A 3 12.84 -5.26 -8.79
C SER A 3 12.79 -4.10 -7.80
N SER A 4 11.63 -3.86 -7.21
CA SER A 4 11.40 -2.76 -6.27
C SER A 4 10.69 -3.24 -5.01
N ALA A 5 10.95 -2.54 -3.91
CA ALA A 5 10.19 -2.61 -2.69
C ALA A 5 8.80 -2.01 -2.87
N TRP A 6 7.74 -2.71 -2.51
CA TRP A 6 6.37 -2.17 -2.60
C TRP A 6 5.75 -2.07 -1.20
N LEU A 7 5.08 -0.95 -0.92
CA LEU A 7 4.23 -0.77 0.25
C LEU A 7 2.76 -0.78 -0.18
N VAL A 8 1.94 -1.58 0.51
CA VAL A 8 0.52 -1.73 0.23
C VAL A 8 -0.27 -1.37 1.48
N GLY A 9 -0.95 -0.24 1.42
CA GLY A 9 -1.66 0.39 2.54
C GLY A 9 -3.08 -0.14 2.73
N ALA A 10 -3.55 -0.02 3.97
CA ALA A 10 -4.93 -0.23 4.36
C ALA A 10 -5.73 1.07 4.33
N TYR A 11 -7.03 0.94 4.06
CA TYR A 11 -7.99 2.02 4.11
C TYR A 11 -9.29 1.54 4.76
N ARG A 12 -9.95 2.43 5.50
CA ARG A 12 -11.28 2.19 6.05
C ARG A 12 -12.32 2.71 5.06
N LEU A 13 -12.82 1.83 4.23
CA LEU A 13 -13.82 2.13 3.20
C LEU A 13 -15.20 2.24 3.85
N PRO A 14 -15.98 3.32 3.60
CA PRO A 14 -17.38 3.37 3.98
C PRO A 14 -18.26 2.50 3.06
N ASP A 15 -19.48 2.22 3.50
CA ASP A 15 -20.51 1.61 2.65
C ASP A 15 -20.69 2.46 1.39
N GLN A 16 -20.69 1.82 0.23
CA GLN A 16 -20.99 2.48 -1.02
C GLN A 16 -21.54 1.49 -2.04
N THR A 17 -22.06 2.02 -3.14
CA THR A 17 -22.62 1.20 -4.21
C THR A 17 -22.26 1.85 -5.53
N PHE A 18 -21.73 1.05 -6.44
CA PHE A 18 -21.59 1.39 -7.85
C PHE A 18 -22.53 0.47 -8.64
N THR A 19 -22.60 0.63 -9.97
CA THR A 19 -23.37 -0.27 -10.81
C THR A 19 -22.50 -0.91 -11.88
N VAL A 20 -22.77 -2.17 -12.18
CA VAL A 20 -22.24 -2.89 -13.34
C VAL A 20 -23.40 -3.15 -14.29
N ASP A 21 -23.35 -2.64 -15.52
CA ASP A 21 -24.45 -2.74 -16.51
C ASP A 21 -25.83 -2.36 -15.92
N ALA A 22 -25.85 -1.23 -15.19
CA ALA A 22 -27.01 -0.71 -14.44
C ALA A 22 -27.51 -1.60 -13.27
N THR A 23 -26.83 -2.71 -12.97
CA THR A 23 -27.12 -3.57 -11.81
C THR A 23 -26.32 -3.09 -10.59
N PRO A 24 -26.94 -2.85 -9.43
CA PRO A 24 -26.22 -2.43 -8.22
C PRO A 24 -25.20 -3.46 -7.75
N ALA A 25 -23.98 -3.00 -7.50
CA ALA A 25 -22.88 -3.74 -6.89
C ALA A 25 -22.56 -3.10 -5.52
N PRO A 26 -23.18 -3.58 -4.43
CA PRO A 26 -22.95 -3.02 -3.10
C PRO A 26 -21.58 -3.43 -2.57
N VAL A 27 -20.88 -2.49 -1.93
CA VAL A 27 -19.65 -2.73 -1.19
C VAL A 27 -19.85 -2.27 0.25
N SER A 28 -19.88 -3.23 1.16
CA SER A 28 -20.01 -2.97 2.59
C SER A 28 -18.76 -2.28 3.16
N ALA A 29 -18.93 -1.52 4.22
CA ALA A 29 -17.88 -0.85 4.95
C ALA A 29 -16.86 -1.87 5.46
N VAL A 30 -15.59 -1.62 5.17
CA VAL A 30 -14.52 -2.59 5.41
C VAL A 30 -13.21 -1.88 5.71
N HIS A 31 -12.36 -2.54 6.48
CA HIS A 31 -10.96 -2.14 6.63
C HIS A 31 -10.09 -3.14 5.88
N ALA A 32 -9.65 -2.77 4.68
CA ALA A 32 -8.93 -3.65 3.79
C ALA A 32 -7.68 -2.97 3.22
N TYR A 33 -6.70 -3.79 2.85
CA TYR A 33 -5.54 -3.36 2.07
C TYR A 33 -5.93 -3.21 0.62
N LEU A 34 -5.21 -2.38 -0.14
CA LEU A 34 -5.38 -2.39 -1.59
C LEU A 34 -5.30 -3.83 -2.13
N ARG A 35 -4.28 -4.59 -1.69
CA ARG A 35 -4.12 -6.02 -2.01
C ARG A 35 -3.73 -6.81 -0.76
N HIS A 36 -4.37 -7.96 -0.57
CA HIS A 36 -4.00 -8.95 0.44
C HIS A 36 -4.17 -10.39 -0.08
N SER A 37 -3.53 -11.38 0.54
CA SER A 37 -3.70 -12.81 0.19
C SER A 37 -5.06 -13.35 0.63
N THR A 38 -5.57 -12.87 1.76
CA THR A 38 -6.94 -13.13 2.24
C THR A 38 -7.92 -12.23 1.51
N SER A 39 -8.91 -12.82 0.83
CA SER A 39 -9.92 -12.12 0.02
C SER A 39 -10.63 -11.00 0.79
N ALA A 40 -11.11 -11.29 2.00
CA ALA A 40 -11.84 -10.34 2.84
C ALA A 40 -11.03 -9.11 3.28
N LEU A 41 -9.70 -9.14 3.14
CA LEU A 41 -8.80 -8.04 3.47
C LEU A 41 -8.21 -7.36 2.23
N SER A 42 -8.65 -7.74 1.03
CA SER A 42 -8.14 -7.25 -0.25
C SER A 42 -9.21 -6.44 -0.98
N LEU A 43 -9.02 -5.13 -1.12
CA LEU A 43 -9.93 -4.27 -1.87
C LEU A 43 -10.12 -4.74 -3.31
N LEU A 44 -9.08 -5.26 -3.96
CA LEU A 44 -9.23 -5.82 -5.32
C LEU A 44 -10.23 -6.98 -5.34
N GLN A 45 -10.15 -7.90 -4.38
CA GLN A 45 -11.04 -9.06 -4.33
C GLN A 45 -12.45 -8.65 -3.93
N ILE A 46 -12.61 -7.73 -2.98
CA ILE A 46 -13.91 -7.20 -2.59
C ILE A 46 -14.63 -6.55 -3.78
N VAL A 47 -13.90 -5.81 -4.63
CA VAL A 47 -14.46 -5.22 -5.85
C VAL A 47 -14.83 -6.31 -6.85
N GLN A 48 -13.96 -7.31 -7.04
CA GLN A 48 -14.24 -8.43 -7.93
C GLN A 48 -15.50 -9.18 -7.49
N ASP A 49 -15.60 -9.54 -6.21
CA ASP A 49 -16.75 -10.24 -5.63
C ASP A 49 -18.03 -9.41 -5.80
N ALA A 50 -17.98 -8.10 -5.55
CA ALA A 50 -19.13 -7.21 -5.74
C ALA A 50 -19.59 -7.11 -7.20
N ILE A 51 -18.65 -7.18 -8.17
CA ILE A 51 -18.97 -7.24 -9.60
C ILE A 51 -19.62 -8.58 -9.91
N ASP A 52 -19.00 -9.69 -9.50
CA ASP A 52 -19.45 -11.04 -9.82
C ASP A 52 -20.84 -11.33 -9.20
N ASP A 53 -21.11 -10.79 -8.01
CA ASP A 53 -22.39 -10.88 -7.30
C ASP A 53 -23.55 -10.14 -8.01
N THR A 54 -23.28 -9.26 -8.98
CA THR A 54 -24.34 -8.66 -9.81
C THR A 54 -25.04 -9.69 -10.71
N GLY A 55 -24.46 -10.87 -10.91
CA GLY A 55 -24.94 -11.88 -11.84
C GLY A 55 -24.69 -11.54 -13.32
N GLY A 56 -23.92 -10.48 -13.57
CA GLY A 56 -23.49 -10.07 -14.90
C GLY A 56 -22.17 -10.73 -15.35
N PRO A 57 -21.26 -9.98 -15.99
CA PRO A 57 -19.98 -10.52 -16.44
C PRO A 57 -19.06 -10.82 -15.25
N THR A 58 -18.37 -11.97 -15.31
CA THR A 58 -17.33 -12.29 -14.33
C THR A 58 -16.11 -11.42 -14.57
N SER A 59 -15.43 -11.05 -13.48
CA SER A 59 -14.30 -10.13 -13.53
C SER A 59 -13.04 -10.69 -12.85
N THR A 60 -11.91 -10.12 -13.23
CA THR A 60 -10.64 -10.26 -12.51
C THR A 60 -10.10 -8.87 -12.23
N VAL A 61 -9.82 -8.57 -10.96
CA VAL A 61 -9.23 -7.29 -10.55
C VAL A 61 -7.80 -7.52 -10.07
N THR A 62 -6.83 -6.87 -10.71
CA THR A 62 -5.40 -7.13 -10.46
C THR A 62 -4.56 -5.86 -10.51
N ILE A 63 -3.33 -5.93 -10.02
CA ILE A 63 -2.32 -4.89 -10.20
C ILE A 63 -1.32 -5.38 -11.25
N LEU A 64 -1.03 -4.50 -12.21
CA LEU A 64 -0.07 -4.74 -13.28
C LEU A 64 1.35 -4.34 -12.85
N ARG A 65 2.35 -4.82 -13.58
CA ARG A 65 3.77 -4.50 -13.32
C ARG A 65 4.12 -3.03 -13.49
N ASN A 66 3.26 -2.25 -14.17
CA ASN A 66 3.33 -0.79 -14.21
C ASN A 66 2.60 -0.12 -13.03
N ARG A 67 2.25 -0.87 -11.98
CA ARG A 67 1.63 -0.45 -10.71
C ARG A 67 0.16 -0.03 -10.80
N ARG A 68 -0.46 -0.08 -11.98
CA ARG A 68 -1.86 0.32 -12.15
C ARG A 68 -2.80 -0.85 -11.89
N VAL A 69 -3.97 -0.54 -11.34
CA VAL A 69 -5.07 -1.50 -11.21
C VAL A 69 -5.68 -1.74 -12.59
N ARG A 70 -6.00 -3.00 -12.87
CA ARG A 70 -6.77 -3.42 -14.04
C ARG A 70 -7.97 -4.24 -13.62
N ILE A 71 -9.12 -3.93 -14.22
CA ILE A 71 -10.33 -4.73 -14.19
C ILE A 71 -10.47 -5.37 -15.58
N THR A 72 -10.58 -6.69 -15.63
CA THR A 72 -10.81 -7.45 -16.86
C THR A 72 -12.10 -8.23 -16.71
N PHE A 73 -13.01 -8.09 -17.67
CA PHE A 73 -14.27 -8.81 -17.75
C PHE A 73 -14.21 -9.92 -18.80
N ASN A 74 -15.06 -10.94 -18.65
CA ASN A 74 -15.25 -11.99 -19.66
C ASN A 74 -16.08 -11.54 -20.88
N SER A 75 -16.88 -10.48 -20.75
CA SER A 75 -17.59 -9.76 -21.82
C SER A 75 -17.54 -8.25 -21.60
N SER A 76 -17.94 -7.45 -22.58
CA SER A 76 -18.02 -5.99 -22.39
C SER A 76 -18.98 -5.65 -21.27
N ALA A 77 -18.61 -4.70 -20.42
CA ALA A 77 -19.40 -4.26 -19.27
C ALA A 77 -19.21 -2.77 -19.04
N ASP A 78 -20.21 -2.11 -18.47
CA ASP A 78 -20.13 -0.72 -18.02
C ASP A 78 -20.02 -0.69 -16.49
N ILE A 79 -19.12 0.15 -15.94
CA ILE A 79 -19.06 0.46 -14.51
C ILE A 79 -19.43 1.93 -14.31
N ALA A 80 -20.54 2.19 -13.64
CA ALA A 80 -20.88 3.54 -13.19
C ALA A 80 -20.62 3.69 -11.69
N TRP A 81 -19.67 4.53 -11.31
CA TRP A 81 -19.26 4.73 -9.93
C TRP A 81 -20.31 5.49 -9.12
N SER A 82 -21.09 6.36 -9.76
CA SER A 82 -22.13 7.15 -9.08
C SER A 82 -21.59 7.85 -7.82
N THR A 83 -22.05 7.46 -6.62
CA THR A 83 -21.58 8.00 -5.34
C THR A 83 -20.33 7.29 -4.78
N ALA A 84 -19.92 6.16 -5.35
CA ALA A 84 -18.76 5.37 -4.94
C ALA A 84 -17.42 5.95 -5.45
N THR A 85 -17.27 7.27 -5.41
CA THR A 85 -16.07 7.97 -5.90
C THR A 85 -14.84 7.67 -5.05
N THR A 86 -15.00 7.42 -3.75
CA THR A 86 -13.88 7.03 -2.88
C THR A 86 -13.26 5.71 -3.32
N LEU A 87 -14.06 4.67 -3.58
CA LEU A 87 -13.54 3.40 -4.07
C LEU A 87 -12.85 3.57 -5.44
N ARG A 88 -13.49 4.30 -6.35
CA ARG A 88 -12.94 4.63 -7.67
C ARG A 88 -11.54 5.25 -7.54
N ASP A 89 -11.41 6.27 -6.69
CA ASP A 89 -10.18 7.04 -6.51
C ASP A 89 -9.09 6.19 -5.83
N LEU A 90 -9.46 5.35 -4.86
CA LEU A 90 -8.53 4.39 -4.22
C LEU A 90 -7.97 3.36 -5.20
N LEU A 91 -8.71 2.99 -6.25
CA LEU A 91 -8.23 2.10 -7.31
C LEU A 91 -7.40 2.84 -8.38
N GLY A 92 -7.36 4.18 -8.35
CA GLY A 92 -6.61 5.01 -9.31
C GLY A 92 -7.40 5.36 -10.59
N PHE A 93 -8.71 5.13 -10.63
CA PHE A 93 -9.56 5.56 -11.75
C PHE A 93 -9.94 7.03 -11.58
N THR A 94 -9.39 7.91 -12.42
CA THR A 94 -9.70 9.36 -12.36
C THR A 94 -10.66 9.83 -13.45
N GLN A 95 -11.00 8.95 -14.40
CA GLN A 95 -11.66 9.30 -15.67
C GLN A 95 -13.20 9.32 -15.59
N GLY A 96 -13.78 9.11 -14.41
CA GLY A 96 -15.23 8.92 -14.25
C GLY A 96 -15.67 7.48 -14.52
N ASP A 97 -16.89 7.31 -15.02
CA ASP A 97 -17.50 6.03 -15.33
C ASP A 97 -16.80 5.33 -16.51
N LEU A 98 -16.82 4.00 -16.51
CA LEU A 98 -16.14 3.13 -17.46
C LEU A 98 -17.21 2.48 -18.35
N SER A 99 -17.03 2.47 -19.68
CA SER A 99 -18.05 1.92 -20.59
C SER A 99 -17.49 1.18 -21.79
N GLY A 100 -18.25 0.20 -22.29
CA GLY A 100 -18.10 -0.47 -23.58
C GLY A 100 -16.85 -1.33 -23.80
N SER A 101 -16.17 -1.81 -22.76
CA SER A 101 -14.90 -2.54 -22.88
C SER A 101 -14.87 -3.79 -22.02
N THR A 102 -14.04 -4.75 -22.42
CA THR A 102 -13.70 -5.94 -21.63
C THR A 102 -12.53 -5.69 -20.69
N THR A 103 -11.84 -4.56 -20.81
CA THR A 103 -10.67 -4.25 -19.97
C THR A 103 -10.58 -2.77 -19.70
N TYR A 104 -10.40 -2.44 -18.42
CA TYR A 104 -10.15 -1.10 -17.94
C TYR A 104 -8.87 -1.07 -17.12
N THR A 105 -7.94 -0.19 -17.47
CA THR A 105 -6.74 0.07 -16.68
C THR A 105 -6.84 1.47 -16.09
N ALA A 106 -6.58 1.58 -14.79
CA ALA A 106 -6.57 2.84 -14.07
C ALA A 106 -5.62 3.85 -14.74
N ALA A 107 -6.00 5.13 -14.76
CA ALA A 107 -5.16 6.20 -15.30
C ALA A 107 -3.99 6.50 -14.36
N SER A 108 -4.23 6.44 -13.05
CA SER A 108 -3.27 6.69 -12.00
C SER A 108 -2.93 5.41 -11.24
N ILE A 109 -1.80 5.41 -10.55
CA ILE A 109 -1.50 4.35 -9.58
C ILE A 109 -2.37 4.61 -8.34
N SER A 110 -2.72 3.56 -7.59
CA SER A 110 -3.48 3.71 -6.34
C SER A 110 -2.69 4.55 -5.32
N PRO A 111 -3.33 5.46 -4.56
CA PRO A 111 -2.66 6.16 -3.47
C PRO A 111 -2.31 5.23 -2.29
N LEU A 112 -2.87 4.02 -2.24
CA LEU A 112 -2.52 2.99 -1.26
C LEU A 112 -1.34 2.12 -1.71
N LEU A 113 -0.82 2.32 -2.92
CA LEU A 113 0.36 1.63 -3.42
C LEU A 113 1.50 2.62 -3.60
N TRP A 114 2.62 2.32 -2.97
CA TRP A 114 3.85 3.06 -3.22
C TRP A 114 4.99 2.12 -3.55
N SER A 115 5.79 2.49 -4.54
CA SER A 115 7.06 1.86 -4.83
C SER A 115 8.13 2.89 -5.21
N PRO A 116 9.34 2.81 -4.65
CA PRO A 116 10.42 3.75 -4.94
C PRO A 116 11.21 3.40 -6.21
N GLY A 117 10.93 2.27 -6.87
CA GLY A 117 11.70 1.77 -8.03
C GLY A 117 12.98 1.02 -7.65
N TYR A 118 13.36 1.05 -6.37
CA TYR A 118 14.52 0.36 -5.81
C TYR A 118 14.11 -0.55 -4.65
N LEU A 119 15.00 -1.45 -4.25
CA LEU A 119 14.86 -2.25 -3.03
C LEU A 119 15.14 -1.37 -1.80
N ALA A 120 14.50 -1.70 -0.69
CA ALA A 120 14.84 -1.10 0.60
C ALA A 120 16.08 -1.80 1.18
N THR A 121 16.79 -1.08 2.04
CA THR A 121 17.76 -1.64 2.99
C THR A 121 17.03 -1.87 4.31
N PRO A 122 16.56 -3.09 4.60
CA PRO A 122 15.98 -3.41 5.90
C PRO A 122 17.04 -3.38 7.00
N ARG A 123 16.63 -3.07 8.23
CA ARG A 123 17.50 -3.20 9.42
C ARG A 123 17.76 -4.66 9.82
N THR A 124 16.98 -5.58 9.28
CA THR A 124 17.14 -7.01 9.47
C THR A 124 17.72 -7.68 8.24
N ILE A 125 18.05 -8.97 8.37
CA ILE A 125 18.35 -9.81 7.22
C ILE A 125 17.13 -9.85 6.28
N PHE A 126 17.39 -9.87 4.98
CA PHE A 126 16.37 -10.10 3.95
C PHE A 126 15.57 -11.35 4.29
N GLY A 127 14.25 -11.31 4.17
CA GLY A 127 13.47 -12.49 4.50
C GLY A 127 12.76 -12.44 5.86
N VAL A 128 13.03 -11.43 6.68
CA VAL A 128 12.64 -11.38 8.10
C VAL A 128 11.71 -10.19 8.37
N ASP A 129 10.69 -10.42 9.19
CA ASP A 129 9.64 -9.41 9.47
C ASP A 129 10.12 -8.28 10.40
N GLY A 130 11.19 -8.49 11.15
CA GLY A 130 11.73 -7.48 12.03
C GLY A 130 12.64 -8.07 13.10
N TYR A 131 13.07 -7.22 14.01
CA TYR A 131 13.85 -7.60 15.18
C TYR A 131 12.99 -7.43 16.44
N SER A 132 13.18 -8.33 17.41
CA SER A 132 12.50 -8.24 18.70
C SER A 132 13.05 -7.07 19.50
N VAL A 133 12.16 -6.32 20.13
CA VAL A 133 12.50 -5.33 21.15
C VAL A 133 11.75 -5.66 22.41
N ASP A 134 12.52 -6.09 23.41
CA ASP A 134 11.99 -6.55 24.67
C ASP A 134 11.73 -5.35 25.59
N HIS A 135 10.53 -5.33 26.18
CA HIS A 135 10.14 -4.35 27.18
C HIS A 135 10.61 -4.87 28.53
N GLN A 136 11.76 -4.38 28.98
CA GLN A 136 12.38 -4.82 30.24
C GLN A 136 12.92 -3.66 31.06
N SER A 137 12.86 -3.81 32.39
CA SER A 137 13.54 -2.93 33.35
C SER A 137 14.64 -3.71 34.04
N ILE A 138 15.86 -3.19 33.97
CA ILE A 138 17.05 -3.83 34.55
C ILE A 138 17.53 -2.99 35.74
N TYR A 139 17.66 -3.64 36.88
CA TYR A 139 18.20 -3.07 38.12
C TYR A 139 19.46 -3.85 38.50
N LYS A 140 20.43 -3.16 39.08
CA LYS A 140 21.63 -3.78 39.65
C LYS A 140 21.85 -3.27 41.07
N SER A 141 22.43 -4.09 41.93
CA SER A 141 22.94 -3.65 43.22
C SER A 141 24.15 -2.71 43.03
N ASP A 142 24.45 -1.90 44.04
CA ASP A 142 25.58 -0.94 43.99
C ASP A 142 26.95 -1.63 43.82
N ASP A 143 27.10 -2.82 44.41
CA ASP A 143 28.30 -3.65 44.30
C ASP A 143 28.31 -4.53 43.03
N GLY A 144 27.22 -4.52 42.25
CA GLY A 144 27.07 -5.30 41.02
C GLY A 144 26.97 -6.81 41.21
N THR A 145 26.80 -7.30 42.44
CA THR A 145 26.68 -8.74 42.73
C THR A 145 25.29 -9.29 42.42
N GLU A 146 24.26 -8.44 42.43
CA GLU A 146 22.90 -8.79 42.07
C GLU A 146 22.41 -8.00 40.85
N VAL A 147 21.75 -8.70 39.95
CA VAL A 147 21.05 -8.13 38.80
C VAL A 147 19.63 -8.67 38.78
N TYR A 148 18.67 -7.76 38.78
CA TYR A 148 17.25 -8.07 38.66
C TYR A 148 16.73 -7.53 37.33
N CYS A 149 16.07 -8.38 36.55
CA CYS A 149 15.41 -8.00 35.31
C CYS A 149 13.93 -8.37 35.41
N ALA A 150 13.06 -7.37 35.25
CA ALA A 150 11.63 -7.59 35.04
C ALA A 150 11.31 -7.44 33.55
N HIS A 151 10.70 -8.47 32.97
CA HIS A 151 10.33 -8.54 31.56
C HIS A 151 8.80 -8.46 31.41
N TYR A 152 8.32 -7.52 30.61
CA TYR A 152 6.89 -7.21 30.45
C TYR A 152 6.30 -7.70 29.13
N GLY A 153 7.15 -8.01 28.15
CA GLY A 153 6.74 -8.46 26.83
C GLY A 153 7.77 -8.08 25.77
N SER A 154 7.46 -8.35 24.51
CA SER A 154 8.29 -7.95 23.37
C SER A 154 7.43 -7.49 22.21
N GLU A 155 8.02 -6.63 21.38
CA GLU A 155 7.43 -6.13 20.13
C GLU A 155 8.36 -6.43 18.96
N THR A 156 7.81 -6.50 17.75
CA THR A 156 8.62 -6.65 16.54
C THR A 156 8.72 -5.32 15.79
N TRP A 157 9.95 -4.84 15.64
CA TRP A 157 10.24 -3.58 14.96
C TRP A 157 10.97 -3.84 13.64
N GLN A 158 10.77 -2.95 12.68
CA GLN A 158 11.51 -2.96 11.41
C GLN A 158 11.95 -1.53 11.08
N GLY A 159 13.05 -1.39 10.34
CA GLY A 159 13.44 -0.14 9.73
C GLY A 159 13.66 -0.38 8.24
N LEU A 160 13.02 0.42 7.40
CA LEU A 160 13.25 0.40 5.96
C LEU A 160 13.93 1.70 5.56
N GLU A 161 15.06 1.59 4.85
CA GLU A 161 15.81 2.75 4.37
C GLU A 161 15.99 2.67 2.85
N TRP A 162 15.82 3.80 2.19
CA TRP A 162 16.21 4.01 0.81
C TRP A 162 17.18 5.17 0.77
N GLN A 163 18.34 4.97 0.15
CA GLN A 163 19.33 6.05 0.00
C GLN A 163 18.99 6.96 -1.19
N HIS A 164 18.34 6.39 -2.21
CA HIS A 164 18.02 7.09 -3.44
C HIS A 164 16.62 6.71 -3.91
N ILE A 165 15.73 7.70 -3.95
CA ILE A 165 14.41 7.60 -4.56
C ILE A 165 14.27 8.71 -5.59
N VAL A 166 13.74 8.33 -6.75
CA VAL A 166 13.41 9.24 -7.85
C VAL A 166 12.37 10.27 -7.38
N PRO A 167 12.58 11.58 -7.56
CA PRO A 167 11.71 12.62 -7.00
C PRO A 167 10.23 12.45 -7.33
N GLU A 168 9.90 12.04 -8.55
CA GLU A 168 8.54 11.83 -9.05
C GLU A 168 7.80 10.70 -8.32
N ARG A 169 8.52 9.83 -7.62
CA ARG A 169 7.95 8.78 -6.75
C ARG A 169 7.78 9.24 -5.31
N LEU A 170 8.34 10.38 -4.93
CA LEU A 170 8.14 10.98 -3.61
C LEU A 170 6.97 11.95 -3.63
N ARG A 171 6.95 12.88 -4.58
CA ARG A 171 5.93 13.92 -4.71
C ARG A 171 5.97 14.53 -6.11
N VAL A 172 4.84 15.03 -6.61
CA VAL A 172 4.80 15.87 -7.82
C VAL A 172 4.31 17.28 -7.46
N ASP A 173 4.67 18.27 -8.28
CA ASP A 173 4.35 19.70 -8.04
C ASP A 173 2.90 20.06 -8.47
N ASP A 174 2.24 19.16 -9.20
CA ASP A 174 0.88 19.41 -9.67
C ASP A 174 -0.15 19.12 -8.56
N SER A 175 -1.08 20.04 -8.37
CA SER A 175 -2.22 19.96 -7.45
C SER A 175 -3.16 18.78 -7.73
N SER A 176 -2.97 18.06 -8.83
CA SER A 176 -3.64 16.80 -9.15
C SER A 176 -2.79 15.59 -8.75
N ASP A 177 -2.15 15.61 -7.57
CA ASP A 177 -1.29 14.55 -7.04
C ASP A 177 -1.94 13.16 -7.30
N GLY A 178 -1.48 12.51 -8.36
CA GLY A 178 -1.91 11.18 -8.75
C GLY A 178 -1.33 10.18 -7.76
N GLY A 179 -2.11 9.17 -7.38
CA GLY A 179 -1.59 8.10 -6.54
C GLY A 179 -0.33 7.45 -7.14
N GLY A 180 0.43 6.75 -6.30
CA GLY A 180 1.75 6.20 -6.65
C GLY A 180 2.95 7.02 -6.18
N THR A 181 2.73 8.19 -5.56
CA THR A 181 3.77 8.95 -4.85
C THR A 181 3.82 8.59 -3.37
N PHE A 182 4.97 8.83 -2.72
CA PHE A 182 5.08 8.65 -1.28
C PHE A 182 4.20 9.65 -0.53
N HIS A 183 4.04 10.87 -1.03
CA HIS A 183 3.17 11.90 -0.47
C HIS A 183 1.72 11.40 -0.36
N GLU A 184 1.17 10.83 -1.43
CA GLU A 184 -0.19 10.27 -1.40
C GLU A 184 -0.31 9.09 -0.45
N PHE A 185 0.67 8.18 -0.47
CA PHE A 185 0.71 7.06 0.48
C PHE A 185 0.81 7.54 1.94
N TRP A 186 1.58 8.60 2.18
CA TRP A 186 1.73 9.22 3.49
C TRP A 186 0.39 9.78 3.96
N GLU A 187 -0.26 10.64 3.18
CA GLU A 187 -1.51 11.29 3.54
C GLU A 187 -2.66 10.28 3.72
N GLN A 188 -2.77 9.28 2.83
CA GLN A 188 -3.85 8.30 2.88
C GLN A 188 -3.62 7.15 3.86
N CYS A 189 -2.37 6.80 4.18
CA CYS A 189 -2.06 5.63 4.99
C CYS A 189 -1.13 5.95 6.17
N ALA A 190 0.12 6.34 5.89
CA ALA A 190 1.18 6.32 6.89
C ALA A 190 1.00 7.37 8.01
N LYS A 191 0.59 8.60 7.65
CA LYS A 191 0.29 9.71 8.58
C LYS A 191 -0.81 9.37 9.56
N LEU A 192 -1.82 8.64 9.09
CA LEU A 192 -2.98 8.22 9.86
C LEU A 192 -2.72 6.94 10.67
N ARG A 193 -1.47 6.47 10.75
CA ARG A 193 -1.06 5.23 11.43
C ARG A 193 -1.85 4.01 10.95
N ARG A 194 -2.30 4.02 9.68
CA ARG A 194 -2.96 2.85 9.10
C ARG A 194 -1.92 1.77 8.81
N ARG A 195 -2.40 0.53 8.83
CA ARG A 195 -1.57 -0.65 8.61
C ARG A 195 -1.17 -0.73 7.14
N PHE A 196 0.02 -1.25 6.86
CA PHE A 196 0.45 -1.58 5.51
C PHE A 196 1.37 -2.80 5.48
N PHE A 197 1.41 -3.48 4.35
CA PHE A 197 2.35 -4.57 4.11
C PHE A 197 3.54 -4.09 3.27
N TYR A 198 4.70 -4.67 3.56
CA TYR A 198 5.92 -4.50 2.78
C TYR A 198 6.19 -5.74 1.94
N TYR A 199 6.52 -5.54 0.66
CA TYR A 199 6.93 -6.58 -0.27
C TYR A 199 8.34 -6.26 -0.77
N GLU A 200 9.29 -7.15 -0.47
CA GLU A 200 10.71 -6.85 -0.62
C GLU A 200 11.19 -6.72 -2.07
N SER A 201 10.74 -7.60 -2.97
CA SER A 201 11.28 -7.72 -4.32
C SER A 201 10.17 -8.00 -5.34
N ILE A 202 9.48 -6.95 -5.78
CA ILE A 202 8.46 -7.02 -6.81
C ILE A 202 9.04 -6.62 -8.15
N SER A 203 8.86 -7.45 -9.18
CA SER A 203 9.29 -7.16 -10.55
C SER A 203 8.41 -6.07 -11.17
N GLU A 204 8.99 -4.89 -11.38
CA GLU A 204 8.29 -3.69 -11.86
C GLU A 204 8.76 -3.33 -13.28
N ASP A 205 7.84 -2.82 -14.10
CA ASP A 205 8.12 -2.36 -15.46
C ASP A 205 6.99 -1.44 -15.93
N ASP A 206 7.32 -0.15 -16.12
CA ASP A 206 6.36 0.90 -16.48
C ASP A 206 5.70 0.68 -17.86
N ALA A 207 6.36 -0.06 -18.76
CA ALA A 207 5.81 -0.41 -20.07
C ALA A 207 5.00 -1.72 -20.06
N SER A 208 5.03 -2.48 -18.96
CA SER A 208 4.43 -3.81 -18.91
C SER A 208 2.92 -3.77 -18.66
N THR A 209 2.21 -4.61 -19.41
CA THR A 209 0.77 -4.87 -19.24
C THR A 209 0.49 -6.20 -18.54
N SER A 210 1.53 -6.90 -18.08
CA SER A 210 1.42 -8.17 -17.36
C SER A 210 1.05 -7.96 -15.90
N ASN A 211 0.38 -8.95 -15.30
CA ASN A 211 0.04 -8.95 -13.88
C ASN A 211 1.32 -9.02 -13.02
N VAL A 212 1.25 -8.45 -11.83
CA VAL A 212 2.31 -8.59 -10.82
C VAL A 212 2.34 -10.01 -10.27
N THR A 213 3.54 -10.59 -10.21
CA THR A 213 3.80 -11.76 -9.37
C THR A 213 4.20 -11.28 -7.98
N TRP A 214 3.32 -11.50 -7.01
CA TRP A 214 3.55 -11.05 -5.64
C TRP A 214 4.53 -11.95 -4.89
N THR A 215 5.42 -11.33 -4.13
CA THR A 215 6.24 -12.01 -3.12
C THR A 215 5.49 -12.08 -1.79
N THR A 216 6.12 -12.67 -0.77
CA THR A 216 5.58 -12.72 0.60
C THR A 216 5.40 -11.30 1.14
N GLY A 217 4.19 -10.98 1.57
CA GLY A 217 3.90 -9.73 2.28
C GLY A 217 4.36 -9.81 3.72
N ARG A 218 5.08 -8.79 4.18
CA ARG A 218 5.57 -8.66 5.55
C ARG A 218 4.81 -7.61 6.32
N GLY A 219 4.58 -7.87 7.60
CA GLY A 219 3.82 -7.00 8.49
C GLY A 219 2.57 -7.70 9.03
N PRO A 220 1.46 -6.95 9.23
CA PRO A 220 1.28 -5.55 8.89
C PRO A 220 2.11 -4.60 9.77
N TYR A 221 2.60 -3.53 9.17
CA TYR A 221 3.35 -2.48 9.86
C TYR A 221 2.53 -1.21 10.02
N VAL A 222 2.88 -0.42 11.02
CA VAL A 222 2.52 0.99 11.13
C VAL A 222 3.79 1.81 11.29
N MET A 223 3.73 3.08 10.87
CA MET A 223 4.78 4.04 11.20
C MET A 223 4.88 4.15 12.72
N ARG A 224 6.11 4.17 13.25
CA ARG A 224 6.36 4.31 14.70
C ARG A 224 6.70 5.74 15.12
N ALA A 225 7.38 6.48 14.24
CA ALA A 225 7.62 7.90 14.37
C ALA A 225 7.12 8.61 13.11
N GLU A 226 7.21 9.94 13.05
CA GLU A 226 7.10 10.63 11.77
C GLU A 226 8.25 10.17 10.86
N ALA A 227 8.00 10.04 9.56
CA ALA A 227 9.09 9.91 8.61
C ALA A 227 9.86 11.23 8.62
N ASP A 228 11.19 11.17 8.58
CA ASP A 228 12.06 12.34 8.73
C ASP A 228 11.60 13.50 7.84
N GLY A 229 11.24 14.65 8.42
CA GLY A 229 10.54 15.74 7.72
C GLY A 229 11.29 16.32 6.51
N ASP A 230 12.55 15.93 6.34
CA ASP A 230 13.38 16.18 5.17
C ASP A 230 12.80 15.62 3.87
N TRP A 231 11.98 14.56 3.87
CA TRP A 231 11.33 14.12 2.62
C TRP A 231 10.25 15.10 2.13
N TYR A 232 9.64 15.87 3.04
CA TYR A 232 8.54 16.81 2.75
C TYR A 232 9.04 18.23 2.43
N ARG A 233 10.15 18.65 3.04
CA ARG A 233 10.65 20.05 3.04
C ARG A 233 11.68 20.38 1.96
N ARG A 234 12.03 19.45 1.06
CA ARG A 234 13.04 19.68 0.00
C ARG A 234 12.52 20.62 -1.10
N ASN A 235 12.43 21.91 -0.77
CA ASN A 235 12.54 23.00 -1.72
C ASN A 235 14.02 23.12 -2.11
N VAL A 236 14.46 22.44 -3.18
CA VAL A 236 15.80 22.70 -3.69
C VAL A 236 15.78 22.60 -5.20
N ALA A 237 16.28 23.64 -5.87
CA ALA A 237 16.64 23.64 -7.29
C ALA A 237 17.66 22.56 -7.70
N ASN A 238 17.96 21.59 -6.82
CA ASN A 238 18.83 20.42 -6.98
C ASN A 238 18.20 19.12 -6.44
N ALA A 239 16.89 19.11 -6.12
CA ALA A 239 16.16 17.89 -5.75
C ALA A 239 16.05 16.89 -6.93
N GLU A 240 16.50 17.28 -8.12
CA GLU A 240 16.36 16.59 -9.41
C GLU A 240 17.14 15.26 -9.54
N VAL A 241 17.90 14.81 -8.52
CA VAL A 241 18.76 13.62 -8.67
C VAL A 241 18.29 12.41 -7.84
N SER A 242 18.01 12.57 -6.54
CA SER A 242 17.40 11.53 -5.68
C SER A 242 17.23 12.02 -4.24
N SER A 243 16.32 11.41 -3.47
CA SER A 243 16.18 11.69 -2.04
C SER A 243 16.09 10.40 -1.21
N PRO A 244 16.80 10.31 -0.06
CA PRO A 244 16.65 9.21 0.86
C PRO A 244 15.32 9.27 1.64
N LEU A 245 14.88 8.12 2.12
CA LEU A 245 13.73 7.97 3.00
C LEU A 245 14.01 6.87 4.03
N THR A 246 13.69 7.14 5.28
CA THR A 246 13.78 6.16 6.36
C THR A 246 12.43 6.02 7.04
N LEU A 247 11.94 4.78 7.13
CA LEU A 247 10.68 4.45 7.75
C LEU A 247 10.93 3.56 8.98
N PRO A 248 10.80 4.12 10.20
CA PRO A 248 10.77 3.32 11.42
C PRO A 248 9.38 2.70 11.59
N LEU A 249 9.34 1.37 11.64
CA LEU A 249 8.12 0.57 11.61
C LEU A 249 7.92 -0.24 12.89
N HIS A 250 6.66 -0.41 13.26
CA HIS A 250 6.21 -1.34 14.29
C HIS A 250 5.24 -2.34 13.67
N GLN A 251 5.50 -3.64 13.83
CA GLN A 251 4.59 -4.69 13.39
C GLN A 251 3.41 -4.81 14.36
N LEU A 252 2.20 -4.86 13.83
CA LEU A 252 0.98 -5.07 14.59
C LEU A 252 0.33 -6.41 14.24
N ALA A 253 -0.60 -6.85 15.09
CA ALA A 253 -1.53 -7.91 14.72
C ALA A 253 -2.37 -7.50 13.50
N GLU A 254 -2.71 -8.51 12.69
CA GLU A 254 -3.57 -8.39 11.54
C GLU A 254 -4.98 -7.93 11.93
N LEU A 255 -5.69 -7.34 10.97
CA LEU A 255 -7.08 -6.96 11.14
C LEU A 255 -7.93 -8.24 11.28
N SER A 256 -8.78 -8.26 12.30
CA SER A 256 -9.80 -9.29 12.51
C SER A 256 -11.08 -8.98 11.74
#